data_AF-A0A090VNI8-F1
#
_entry.id   AF-A0A090VNI8-F1
#
_cell.length_a   1.000
_cell.length_b   1.000
_cell.length_c   1.000
_cell.angle_alpha   90.00
_cell.angle_beta   90.00
_cell.angle_gamma   90.00
#
_symmetry.space_group_name_H-M   'P 1'
#
loop_
_entity.id
_entity.type
_entity.pdbx_description
1 polymer ?
#
loop_
_entity_poly.entity_id
_entity_poly.type
_entity_poly.pdbx_seq_one_letter_code
_entity_poly.pdbx_strand_id
1 'polypeptide(L)' 'MFDTETTGLNPLTAELVGIAFSWEVGKGFYLPFPENKTEAQELIEQLRPFFESESIEKVAEFKIRY' A
#
# COMPACT_ATOMS: atom_id res chain seq x y z
N MET A 1 -7.04 8.61 -1.65
CA MET A 1 -5.56 8.66 -1.64
C MET A 1 -5.02 7.41 -0.94
N PHE A 2 -3.80 7.01 -1.25
CA PHE A 2 -3.10 5.94 -0.52
C PHE A 2 -1.60 6.23 -0.38
N ASP A 3 -0.96 5.57 0.59
CA ASP A 3 0.48 5.61 0.86
C ASP A 3 0.95 4.19 1.26
N THR A 4 2.21 3.88 1.02
CA THR A 4 2.81 2.58 1.35
C THR A 4 3.96 2.76 2.34
N GLU A 5 3.96 1.98 3.40
CA GLU A 5 5.07 1.91 4.34
C GLU A 5 5.90 0.65 4.06
N THR A 6 7.21 0.79 4.02
CA THR A 6 8.13 -0.30 3.67
C THR A 6 9.26 -0.42 4.69
N THR A 7 9.93 -1.58 4.71
CA THR A 7 11.06 -1.83 5.61
C THR A 7 12.32 -1.02 5.26
N GLY A 8 12.35 -0.37 4.09
CA GLY A 8 13.48 0.45 3.66
C GLY A 8 13.21 1.24 2.38
N LEU A 9 14.19 2.07 1.99
CA LEU A 9 14.08 2.97 0.85
C LEU A 9 14.40 2.32 -0.51
N ASN A 10 15.13 1.21 -0.52
CA ASN A 10 15.48 0.51 -1.76
C ASN A 10 14.30 -0.35 -2.21
N PRO A 11 13.57 0.01 -3.28
CA PRO A 11 12.37 -0.71 -3.70
C PRO A 11 12.66 -2.15 -4.17
N LEU A 12 13.92 -2.47 -4.51
CA LEU A 12 14.29 -3.84 -4.92
C LEU A 12 14.41 -4.80 -3.74
N THR A 13 14.62 -4.29 -2.53
CA THR A 13 14.85 -5.12 -1.33
C THR A 13 13.87 -4.82 -0.21
N ALA A 14 13.14 -3.71 -0.30
CA ALA A 14 12.16 -3.31 0.70
C ALA A 14 10.92 -4.20 0.63
N GLU A 15 10.40 -4.54 1.80
CA GLU A 15 9.18 -5.33 1.95
C GLU A 15 8.05 -4.42 2.41
N LEU A 16 6.83 -4.75 1.99
CA LEU A 16 5.64 -3.98 2.34
C LEU A 16 5.29 -4.22 3.81
N VAL A 17 5.22 -3.15 4.60
CA VAL A 17 4.82 -3.17 6.01
C VAL A 17 3.34 -2.84 6.15
N GLY A 18 2.82 -1.94 5.32
CA GLY A 18 1.41 -1.57 5.36
C GLY A 18 0.98 -0.64 4.24
N ILE A 19 -0.33 -0.52 4.07
CA ILE A 19 -0.95 0.44 3.16
C ILE A 19 -1.90 1.33 3.96
N ALA A 20 -1.69 2.63 3.89
CA ALA A 20 -2.63 3.62 4.40
C ALA A 20 -3.52 4.13 3.26
N PHE A 21 -4.82 4.32 3.50
CA PHE A 21 -5.73 4.85 2.49
C PHE A 21 -6.88 5.65 3.08
N SER A 22 -7.43 6.55 2.28
CA SER A 22 -8.54 7.43 2.64
C SER A 22 -9.39 7.72 1.40
N TRP A 23 -10.72 7.62 1.56
CA TRP A 23 -11.71 7.99 0.55
C TRP A 23 -12.63 9.13 1.00
N GLU A 24 -12.46 9.61 2.23
CA GLU A 24 -13.20 10.72 2.83
C GLU A 24 -12.25 11.60 3.64
N VAL A 25 -12.40 12.92 3.52
CA VAL A 25 -11.59 13.88 4.28
C VAL A 25 -11.75 13.64 5.78
N GLY A 26 -10.62 13.58 6.51
CA GLY A 26 -10.60 13.36 7.95
C GLY A 26 -10.80 11.90 8.37
N LYS A 27 -10.90 10.94 7.42
CA LYS A 27 -10.93 9.50 7.72
C LYS A 27 -9.81 8.78 7.00
N GLY A 28 -9.03 8.00 7.73
CA GLY A 28 -7.94 7.19 7.21
C GLY A 28 -8.00 5.78 7.79
N PHE A 29 -7.58 4.82 6.97
CA PHE A 29 -7.51 3.41 7.31
C PHE A 29 -6.08 2.95 7.08
N TYR A 30 -5.62 2.02 7.91
CA TYR A 30 -4.32 1.41 7.80
C TYR A 30 -4.48 -0.10 7.77
N LEU A 31 -3.93 -0.72 6.73
CA LEU A 31 -3.89 -2.17 6.56
C LEU A 31 -2.45 -2.64 6.82
N PRO A 32 -2.18 -3.26 7.99
CA PRO A 32 -0.88 -3.85 8.27
C PRO A 32 -0.69 -5.11 7.43
N PHE A 33 0.53 -5.32 6.94
CA PHE A 33 0.94 -6.56 6.28
C PHE A 33 1.69 -7.46 7.26
N PRO A 34 1.42 -8.77 7.27
CA PRO A 34 2.16 -9.70 8.11
C PRO A 34 3.59 -9.86 7.60
N GLU A 35 4.53 -10.17 8.50
CA GLU A 35 5.92 -10.46 8.13
C GLU A 35 6.05 -11.76 7.31
N ASN A 36 5.09 -12.67 7.45
CA ASN A 36 5.04 -13.89 6.64
C ASN A 36 4.71 -13.53 5.18
N LYS A 37 5.68 -13.78 4.29
CA LYS A 37 5.56 -13.48 2.85
C LYS A 37 4.37 -14.16 2.17
N THR A 38 4.01 -15.38 2.56
CA THR A 38 2.88 -16.09 1.95
C THR A 38 1.57 -15.43 2.33
N GLU A 39 1.38 -15.10 3.61
CA GLU A 39 0.17 -14.40 4.08
C GLU A 39 0.09 -12.97 3.52
N ALA A 40 1.24 -12.28 3.43
CA ALA A 40 1.34 -10.97 2.81
C ALA A 40 0.96 -11.01 1.33
N GLN A 41 1.39 -12.06 0.61
CA GLN A 41 1.00 -12.29 -0.77
C GLN A 41 -0.51 -12.53 -0.88
N GLU A 42 -1.07 -13.41 -0.07
CA GLU A 42 -2.53 -13.67 -0.07
C GLU A 42 -3.34 -12.40 0.20
N LEU A 43 -2.82 -11.49 1.04
CA LEU A 43 -3.46 -10.21 1.33
C LEU A 43 -3.38 -9.23 0.14
N ILE A 44 -2.21 -9.04 -0.49
CA ILE A 44 -2.09 -8.11 -1.63
C ILE A 44 -2.91 -8.58 -2.84
N GLU A 45 -3.05 -9.89 -3.03
CA GLU A 45 -3.85 -10.47 -4.11
C GLU A 45 -5.34 -10.09 -4.02
N GLN A 46 -5.86 -9.85 -2.81
CA GLN A 46 -7.23 -9.34 -2.61
C GLN A 46 -7.37 -7.88 -3.05
N LEU A 47 -6.28 -7.10 -3.01
CA LEU A 47 -6.24 -5.70 -3.43
C LEU A 47 -5.90 -5.53 -4.91
N ARG A 48 -5.38 -6.58 -5.56
CA ARG A 48 -5.03 -6.56 -6.99
C ARG A 48 -6.15 -6.01 -7.89
N PRO A 49 -7.43 -6.40 -7.75
CA PRO A 49 -8.50 -5.84 -8.58
C PRO A 49 -8.63 -4.33 -8.48
N PHE A 50 -8.34 -3.76 -7.31
CA PHE A 50 -8.30 -2.30 -7.14
C PHE A 50 -7.09 -1.72 -7.84
N PHE A 51 -5.88 -2.20 -7.56
CA PHE A 51 -4.65 -1.61 -8.08
C PHE A 51 -4.49 -1.75 -9.60
N GLU A 52 -4.88 -2.88 -10.18
CA GLU A 52 -4.77 -3.14 -11.62
C GLU A 52 -5.93 -2.58 -12.45
N SER A 53 -7.04 -2.16 -11.83
CA SER A 53 -8.19 -1.64 -12.58
C SER A 53 -7.89 -0.30 -13.26
N GLU A 54 -7.91 -0.26 -14.60
CA GLU A 54 -7.77 1.01 -15.34
C GLU A 54 -8.95 1.96 -15.17
N SER A 55 -10.10 1.48 -14.67
CA SER A 55 -11.32 2.29 -14.46
C SER A 55 -11.38 2.99 -13.11
N ILE A 56 -10.50 2.63 -12.17
CA ILE A 56 -10.43 3.26 -10.84
C ILE A 56 -9.27 4.26 -10.85
N GLU A 57 -9.57 5.53 -10.60
CA GLU A 57 -8.55 6.56 -10.39
C GLU A 57 -7.83 6.33 -9.05
N LYS A 58 -6.50 6.40 -9.08
CA LYS A 58 -5.67 6.29 -7.88
C LYS A 58 -4.84 7.55 -7.69
N VAL A 59 -4.92 8.10 -6.48
CA VAL A 59 -4.08 9.20 -6.03
C VAL A 59 -3.16 8.65 -4.95
N ALA A 60 -1.85 8.66 -5.20
CA ALA A 60 -0.83 8.27 -4.22
C ALA A 60 -0.14 9.52 -3.66
N GLU A 61 0.17 9.52 -2.36
CA GLU A 61 1.07 10.53 -1.79
C GLU A 61 2.51 10.14 -2.11
N PHE A 62 3.31 11.07 -2.62
CA PHE A 62 4.74 10.87 -2.84
C PHE A 62 5.53 11.80 -1.93
N LYS A 63 6.18 11.23 -0.89
CA LYS A 63 7.09 11.98 -0.01
C LYS A 63 8.53 11.84 -0.50
N ILE A 64 9.15 12.96 -0.85
CA ILE A 64 10.61 13.05 -1.01
C ILE A 64 11.20 13.08 0.41
N ARG A 65 11.90 12.00 0.81
CA ARG A 65 12.70 11.98 2.05
C ARG A 65 14.15 12.34 1.70
N TYR A 66 14.67 13.43 2.30
CA TYR A 66 16.05 13.89 2.19
C TYR A 66 16.95 13.20 3.22
#